data_AF-A0A964V416-F1
#
_entry.id   AF-A0A964V416-F1
#
_cell.length_a   1.000
_cell.length_b   1.000
_cell.length_c   1.000
_cell.angle_alpha   90.00
_cell.angle_beta   90.00
_cell.angle_gamma   90.00
#
_symmetry.space_group_name_H-M   'P 1'
#
loop_
_entity.id
_entity.type
_entity.pdbx_description
1 polymer ?
#
loop_
_entity_poly.entity_id
_entity_poly.type
_entity_poly.pdbx_seq_one_letter_code
_entity_poly.pdbx_strand_id
1 'polypeptide(L)'
;MRPTEAPGEHTWPSLGTLESTAQLMDRINDELGDRLSHRGRDGGHRHAPEPTLVLVGHGSRDPRTLATVTALVDAVRALRPGLDVRLGHIEINAPLLPDTLARLAPGRAVLVPLLLGRGHHVKHDLPAAAAAAPHLDTRVAAPLGPHPLLVDGLVDRLAEAGLPASARPRRDAGVVLAAAGSRDPDGLADTRATAAALADRLGVPVVAAFASAAAPSVPAALRHLAARGRHRAAVASYFTAPGRFAAQSSAAAPGIA
;
A
#
# COMPACT_ATOMS: atom_id res chain seq x y z
N MET A 1 -12.77 49.37 -55.91
CA MET A 1 -13.91 48.44 -56.07
C MET A 1 -13.41 47.07 -55.64
N ARG A 2 -13.76 46.63 -54.42
CA ARG A 2 -13.28 45.36 -53.86
C ARG A 2 -14.01 44.19 -54.54
N PRO A 3 -13.31 43.17 -55.08
CA PRO A 3 -13.92 41.89 -55.37
C PRO A 3 -14.01 41.05 -54.09
N THR A 4 -15.17 40.45 -53.91
CA THR A 4 -15.54 39.46 -52.89
C THR A 4 -14.70 38.20 -52.99
N GLU A 5 -13.94 37.87 -51.94
CA GLU A 5 -13.30 36.56 -51.76
C GLU A 5 -14.36 35.51 -51.38
N ALA A 6 -14.38 34.41 -52.13
CA ALA A 6 -15.10 33.19 -51.80
C ALA A 6 -14.41 32.46 -50.63
N PRO A 7 -15.15 31.76 -49.76
CA PRO A 7 -14.54 30.99 -48.67
C PRO A 7 -13.75 29.81 -49.25
N GLY A 8 -12.47 29.75 -48.89
CA GLY A 8 -11.53 28.73 -49.31
C GLY A 8 -11.98 27.32 -48.93
N GLU A 9 -11.81 26.42 -49.90
CA GLU A 9 -11.96 24.98 -49.76
C GLU A 9 -11.03 24.47 -48.64
N HIS A 10 -11.62 23.95 -47.57
CA HIS A 10 -10.91 23.12 -46.61
C HIS A 10 -10.54 21.80 -47.30
N THR A 11 -9.36 21.77 -47.93
CA THR A 11 -8.68 20.54 -48.31
C THR A 11 -8.29 19.78 -47.03
N TRP A 12 -9.07 18.78 -46.69
CA TRP A 12 -8.68 17.74 -45.74
C TRP A 12 -7.44 17.01 -46.31
N PRO A 13 -6.37 16.80 -45.52
CA PRO A 13 -5.28 15.95 -45.98
C PRO A 13 -5.84 14.54 -46.23
N SER A 14 -5.54 14.03 -47.42
CA SER A 14 -5.84 12.68 -47.86
C SER A 14 -5.50 11.64 -46.80
N LEU A 15 -6.47 10.76 -46.51
CA LEU A 15 -6.32 9.53 -45.73
C LEU A 15 -5.25 8.63 -46.36
N GLY A 16 -4.01 8.81 -45.92
CA GLY A 16 -2.85 8.01 -46.30
C GLY A 16 -2.40 7.17 -45.11
N THR A 17 -2.67 5.86 -45.18
CA THR A 17 -2.25 4.78 -44.27
C THR A 17 -3.10 4.66 -43.00
N LEU A 18 -3.92 3.61 -42.92
CA LEU A 18 -4.51 3.12 -41.68
C LEU A 18 -3.35 2.66 -40.78
N GLU A 19 -2.90 3.52 -39.88
CA GLU A 19 -1.90 3.14 -38.88
C GLU A 19 -2.49 2.02 -38.03
N SER A 20 -1.84 0.85 -38.03
CA SER A 20 -2.32 -0.25 -37.20
C SER A 20 -2.19 0.15 -35.73
N THR A 21 -3.06 -0.36 -34.87
CA THR A 21 -3.04 -0.08 -33.42
C THR A 21 -1.65 -0.31 -32.80
N ALA A 22 -0.87 -1.23 -33.37
CA ALA A 22 0.52 -1.47 -32.97
C ALA A 22 1.45 -0.29 -33.29
N GLN A 23 1.33 0.34 -34.46
CA GLN A 23 2.15 1.51 -34.84
C GLN A 23 1.80 2.74 -33.99
N LEU A 24 0.53 2.88 -33.60
CA LEU A 24 0.11 3.92 -32.67
C LEU A 24 0.66 3.67 -31.25
N MET A 25 0.63 2.43 -30.78
CA MET A 25 1.23 2.08 -29.48
C MET A 25 2.75 2.25 -29.47
N ASP A 26 3.43 1.92 -30.57
CA ASP A 26 4.89 2.08 -30.69
C ASP A 26 5.28 3.55 -30.63
N ARG A 27 4.55 4.42 -31.34
CA ARG A 27 4.77 5.88 -31.29
C ARG A 27 4.46 6.47 -29.91
N ILE A 28 3.44 5.98 -29.22
CA ILE A 28 3.13 6.39 -27.83
C ILE A 28 4.24 5.92 -26.89
N ASN A 29 4.77 4.72 -27.06
CA ASN A 29 5.88 4.20 -26.27
C ASN A 29 7.18 4.95 -26.56
N ASP A 30 7.46 5.28 -27.83
CA ASP A 30 8.62 6.08 -28.22
C ASP A 30 8.50 7.51 -27.68
N GLU A 31 7.31 8.13 -27.74
CA GLU A 31 7.10 9.48 -27.22
C GLU A 31 7.11 9.52 -25.67
N LEU A 32 6.62 8.47 -25.00
CA LEU A 32 6.78 8.31 -23.54
C LEU A 32 8.22 7.99 -23.17
N GLY A 33 8.92 7.19 -23.97
CA GLY A 33 10.33 6.87 -23.85
C GLY A 33 11.19 8.12 -23.96
N ASP A 34 10.95 8.96 -24.96
CA ASP A 34 11.63 10.24 -25.15
C ASP A 34 11.29 11.22 -24.03
N ARG A 35 10.03 11.31 -23.58
CA ARG A 35 9.65 12.20 -22.46
C ARG A 35 10.21 11.74 -21.11
N LEU A 36 10.42 10.44 -20.92
CA LEU A 36 11.10 9.88 -19.74
C LEU A 36 12.62 10.02 -19.86
N SER A 37 13.17 9.97 -21.07
CA SER A 37 14.61 10.13 -21.36
C SER A 37 15.04 11.60 -21.34
N HIS A 38 14.18 12.54 -21.75
CA HIS A 38 14.39 13.99 -21.66
C HIS A 38 14.22 14.55 -20.24
N ARG A 39 13.61 13.79 -19.31
CA ARG A 39 13.76 14.06 -17.86
C ARG A 39 15.11 13.59 -17.30
N GLY A 40 15.89 12.90 -18.11
CA GLY A 40 17.21 12.38 -17.78
C GLY A 40 18.32 12.95 -18.65
N ARG A 41 18.33 14.27 -18.95
CA ARG A 41 19.53 15.03 -19.34
C ARG A 41 19.18 16.49 -19.67
N ASP A 42 19.33 17.37 -18.67
CA ASP A 42 19.86 18.73 -18.89
C ASP A 42 20.30 19.40 -17.57
N GLY A 43 21.60 19.72 -17.52
CA GLY A 43 22.20 20.92 -16.91
C GLY A 43 21.95 21.30 -15.45
N GLY A 44 22.91 20.96 -14.57
CA GLY A 44 23.48 21.97 -13.65
C GLY A 44 22.84 22.17 -12.27
N HIS A 45 21.84 21.40 -11.87
CA HIS A 45 21.51 21.29 -10.45
C HIS A 45 22.43 20.22 -9.85
N ARG A 46 23.29 20.58 -8.89
CA ARG A 46 23.90 19.57 -8.01
C ARG A 46 22.74 18.71 -7.53
N HIS A 47 22.64 17.45 -7.96
CA HIS A 47 21.57 16.55 -7.53
C HIS A 47 21.57 16.61 -6.02
N ALA A 48 20.54 17.22 -5.42
CA ALA A 48 20.45 17.26 -3.98
C ALA A 48 20.59 15.81 -3.52
N PRO A 49 21.45 15.51 -2.52
CA PRO A 49 21.69 14.15 -2.12
C PRO A 49 20.35 13.43 -1.93
N GLU A 50 20.24 12.23 -2.53
CA GLU A 50 19.04 11.41 -2.44
C GLU A 50 18.66 11.29 -0.96
N PRO A 51 17.37 11.47 -0.61
CA PRO A 51 16.97 11.39 0.79
C PRO A 51 17.24 10.00 1.33
N THR A 52 17.69 9.91 2.59
CA THR A 52 17.72 8.63 3.30
C THR A 52 16.28 8.14 3.49
N LEU A 53 16.02 6.91 3.07
CA LEU A 53 14.73 6.26 3.27
C LEU A 53 14.75 5.52 4.62
N VAL A 54 13.91 5.92 5.57
CA VAL A 54 13.79 5.24 6.86
C VAL A 54 12.49 4.45 6.86
N LEU A 55 12.58 3.14 6.69
CA LEU A 55 11.42 2.26 6.87
C LEU A 55 11.12 2.18 8.37
N VAL A 56 9.86 2.45 8.74
CA VAL A 56 9.46 2.53 10.14
C VAL A 56 8.49 1.41 10.49
N GLY A 57 8.99 0.41 11.20
CA GLY A 57 8.16 -0.65 11.78
C GLY A 57 7.49 -0.19 13.07
N HIS A 58 6.38 -0.81 13.44
CA HIS A 58 5.80 -0.61 14.77
C HIS A 58 6.72 -1.20 15.85
N GLY A 59 7.16 -2.44 15.63
CA GLY A 59 7.86 -3.26 16.63
C GLY A 59 6.97 -4.40 17.13
N SER A 60 7.59 -5.47 17.61
CA SER A 60 6.91 -6.68 18.05
C SER A 60 7.80 -7.53 18.96
N ARG A 61 7.16 -8.24 19.90
CA ARG A 61 7.82 -9.26 20.72
C ARG A 61 7.98 -10.60 19.98
N ASP A 62 7.33 -10.78 18.84
CA ASP A 62 7.50 -11.97 18.00
C ASP A 62 8.78 -11.84 17.16
N PRO A 63 9.78 -12.73 17.34
CA PRO A 63 11.05 -12.63 16.62
C PRO A 63 10.89 -12.76 15.09
N ARG A 64 9.81 -13.41 14.62
CA ARG A 64 9.52 -13.52 13.18
C ARG A 64 9.13 -12.19 12.55
N THR A 65 8.63 -11.23 13.34
CA THR A 65 8.34 -9.88 12.86
C THR A 65 9.61 -9.19 12.37
N LEU A 66 10.69 -9.24 13.17
CA LEU A 66 11.95 -8.60 12.80
C LEU A 66 12.53 -9.23 11.54
N ALA A 67 12.50 -10.56 11.42
CA ALA A 67 12.95 -11.25 10.20
C ALA A 67 12.15 -10.79 8.96
N THR A 68 10.83 -10.65 9.08
CA THR A 68 9.96 -10.20 7.98
C THR A 68 10.29 -8.76 7.56
N VAL A 69 10.45 -7.86 8.53
CA VAL A 69 10.77 -6.44 8.27
C VAL A 69 12.17 -6.29 7.68
N THR A 70 13.15 -7.03 8.18
CA THR A 70 14.51 -7.03 7.60
C THR A 70 14.51 -7.53 6.15
N ALA A 71 13.78 -8.61 5.86
CA ALA A 71 13.65 -9.10 4.48
C ALA A 71 13.01 -8.05 3.56
N LEU A 72 12.04 -7.28 4.05
CA LEU A 72 11.47 -6.16 3.29
C LEU A 72 12.48 -5.03 3.05
N VAL A 73 13.27 -4.67 4.07
CA VAL A 73 14.35 -3.67 3.94
C VAL A 73 15.34 -4.11 2.85
N ASP A 74 15.76 -5.37 2.87
CA ASP A 74 16.73 -5.89 1.90
C ASP A 74 16.15 -5.95 0.48
N ALA A 75 14.87 -6.29 0.34
CA ALA A 75 14.17 -6.21 -0.96
C ALA A 75 14.12 -4.78 -1.49
N VAL A 76 13.84 -3.78 -0.64
CA VAL A 76 13.83 -2.36 -1.05
C VAL A 76 15.23 -1.91 -1.48
N ARG A 77 16.28 -2.32 -0.75
CA ARG A 77 17.68 -2.02 -1.13
C ARG A 77 18.05 -2.63 -2.47
N ALA A 78 17.66 -3.88 -2.71
CA ALA A 78 17.92 -4.56 -3.98
C ALA A 78 17.22 -3.85 -5.15
N LEU A 79 15.98 -3.39 -4.95
CA LEU A 79 15.23 -2.64 -5.96
C LEU A 79 15.74 -1.21 -6.17
N ARG A 80 16.36 -0.61 -5.14
CA ARG A 80 16.82 0.79 -5.14
C ARG A 80 18.26 0.92 -4.60
N PRO A 81 19.26 0.38 -5.33
CA PRO A 81 20.64 0.33 -4.85
C PRO A 81 21.29 1.70 -4.61
N GLY A 82 20.76 2.77 -5.21
CA GLY A 82 21.24 4.14 -5.02
C GLY A 82 20.66 4.86 -3.79
N LEU A 83 19.72 4.26 -3.06
CA LEU A 83 19.13 4.87 -1.86
C LEU A 83 19.78 4.33 -0.58
N ASP A 84 20.10 5.24 0.35
CA ASP A 84 20.43 4.84 1.72
C ASP A 84 19.14 4.45 2.44
N VAL A 85 18.95 3.15 2.65
CA VAL A 85 17.77 2.59 3.33
C VAL A 85 18.12 2.17 4.75
N ARG A 86 17.42 2.76 5.73
CA ARG A 86 17.55 2.50 7.15
C ARG A 86 16.26 1.93 7.72
N LEU A 87 16.38 1.26 8.86
CA LEU A 87 15.26 0.74 9.64
C LEU A 87 15.19 1.49 10.97
N GLY A 88 13.98 1.79 11.42
CA GLY A 88 13.69 2.22 12.78
C GLY A 88 12.37 1.61 13.23
N HIS A 89 12.19 1.46 14.54
CA HIS A 89 10.93 1.02 15.12
C HIS A 89 10.34 2.08 16.03
N ILE A 90 9.02 2.20 16.02
CA ILE A 90 8.31 3.08 16.96
C ILE A 90 8.58 2.62 18.39
N GLU A 91 8.54 1.31 18.63
CA GLU A 91 8.74 0.72 19.95
C GLU A 91 9.30 -0.72 19.88
N ILE A 92 9.59 -1.32 21.05
CA ILE A 92 9.93 -2.73 21.28
C ILE A 92 11.27 -3.21 20.68
N ASN A 93 11.51 -3.04 19.39
CA ASN A 93 12.69 -3.58 18.71
C ASN A 93 13.73 -2.49 18.46
N ALA A 94 15.00 -2.83 18.64
CA ALA A 94 16.09 -1.99 18.18
C ALA A 94 16.32 -2.17 16.66
N PRO A 95 16.79 -1.15 15.95
CA PRO A 95 16.96 0.22 16.43
C PRO A 95 15.62 0.95 16.60
N LEU A 96 15.48 1.76 17.65
CA LEU A 96 14.33 2.66 17.79
C LEU A 96 14.46 3.82 16.80
N LEU A 97 13.33 4.36 16.35
CA LEU A 97 13.28 5.45 15.38
C LEU A 97 14.10 6.67 15.82
N PRO A 98 13.99 7.19 17.06
CA PRO A 98 14.81 8.31 17.49
C PRO A 98 16.32 8.02 17.37
N ASP A 99 16.76 6.83 17.74
CA ASP A 99 18.16 6.42 17.64
C ASP A 99 18.63 6.35 16.18
N THR A 100 17.76 5.85 15.29
CA THR A 100 18.07 5.81 13.86
C THR A 100 18.21 7.21 13.29
N LEU A 101 17.31 8.15 13.63
CA LEU A 101 17.35 9.53 13.14
C LEU A 101 18.55 10.30 13.70
N ALA A 102 18.89 10.11 14.97
CA ALA A 102 20.04 10.74 15.61
C ALA A 102 21.38 10.34 14.96
N ARG A 103 21.47 9.15 14.36
CA ARG A 103 22.67 8.65 13.67
C ARG A 103 22.79 9.11 12.22
N LEU A 104 21.76 9.74 11.64
CA LEU A 104 21.84 10.24 10.28
C LEU A 104 22.64 11.54 10.23
N ALA A 105 23.44 11.70 9.16
CA ALA A 105 24.08 12.97 8.86
C ALA A 105 23.01 14.03 8.50
N PRO A 106 23.29 15.33 8.71
CA PRO A 106 22.38 16.39 8.30
C PRO A 106 22.01 16.28 6.81
N GLY A 107 20.72 16.40 6.50
CA GLY A 107 20.24 16.13 5.14
C GLY A 107 18.74 15.87 5.07
N ARG A 108 18.30 15.21 4.00
CA ARG A 108 16.88 14.90 3.77
C ARG A 108 16.59 13.47 4.19
N ALA A 109 15.46 13.26 4.85
CA ALA A 109 14.99 11.93 5.24
C ALA A 109 13.51 11.75 4.87
N VAL A 110 13.14 10.53 4.46
CA VAL A 110 11.74 10.15 4.24
C VAL A 110 11.41 8.98 5.15
N LEU A 111 10.52 9.20 6.12
CA LEU A 111 9.96 8.15 6.95
C LEU A 111 8.87 7.43 6.18
N VAL A 112 9.02 6.12 5.98
CA VAL A 112 8.03 5.26 5.33
C VAL A 112 7.39 4.37 6.39
N PRO A 113 6.15 4.67 6.82
CA PRO A 113 5.47 3.86 7.82
C PRO A 113 5.12 2.49 7.24
N LEU A 114 5.65 1.41 7.83
CA LEU A 114 5.22 0.03 7.55
C LEU A 114 3.94 -0.28 8.33
N LEU A 115 2.93 0.56 8.17
CA LEU A 115 1.64 0.55 8.86
C LEU A 115 0.51 0.52 7.83
N LEU A 116 -0.61 -0.13 8.16
CA LEU A 116 -1.69 -0.41 7.20
C LEU A 116 -2.86 0.59 7.25
N GLY A 117 -2.70 1.71 7.95
CA GLY A 117 -3.70 2.78 8.03
C GLY A 117 -3.22 3.99 8.83
N ARG A 118 -4.00 5.08 8.75
CA ARG A 118 -3.73 6.39 9.37
C ARG A 118 -4.10 6.43 10.86
N GLY A 119 -3.43 5.58 11.65
CA GLY A 119 -3.59 5.54 13.10
C GLY A 119 -2.78 6.60 13.84
N HIS A 120 -2.85 6.56 15.17
CA HIS A 120 -2.16 7.47 16.09
C HIS A 120 -0.67 7.65 15.75
N HIS A 121 0.04 6.54 15.48
CA HIS A 121 1.46 6.57 15.17
C HIS A 121 1.80 7.44 13.96
N VAL A 122 1.01 7.35 12.89
CA VAL A 122 1.23 8.14 11.68
C VAL A 122 1.00 9.63 11.93
N LYS A 123 0.00 9.95 12.76
CA LYS A 123 -0.43 11.33 13.01
C LYS A 123 0.36 12.06 14.10
N HIS A 124 0.95 11.32 15.03
CA HIS A 124 1.56 11.89 16.23
C HIS A 124 3.01 11.44 16.41
N ASP A 125 3.26 10.13 16.50
CA ASP A 125 4.60 9.64 16.86
C ASP A 125 5.64 9.89 15.78
N LEU A 126 5.31 9.66 14.51
CA LEU A 126 6.25 9.92 13.41
C LEU A 126 6.53 11.42 13.21
N PRO A 127 5.52 12.32 13.20
CA PRO A 127 5.78 13.75 13.19
C PRO A 127 6.60 14.24 14.41
N ALA A 128 6.34 13.69 15.60
CA ALA A 128 7.09 14.04 16.81
C ALA A 128 8.56 13.60 16.72
N ALA A 129 8.80 12.36 16.26
CA ALA A 129 10.16 11.86 16.06
C ALA A 129 10.92 12.67 14.98
N ALA A 130 10.23 13.07 13.91
CA ALA A 130 10.79 13.95 12.88
C ALA A 130 11.16 15.32 13.45
N ALA A 131 10.28 15.94 14.24
CA ALA A 131 10.52 17.24 14.87
C ALA A 131 11.66 17.20 15.89
N ALA A 132 11.90 16.06 16.53
CA ALA A 132 13.01 15.84 17.47
C ALA A 132 14.38 15.69 16.79
N ALA A 133 14.44 15.61 15.45
CA ALA A 133 15.66 15.52 14.66
C ALA A 133 15.80 16.75 13.71
N PRO A 134 15.98 17.97 14.24
CA PRO A 134 15.94 19.21 13.46
C PRO A 134 17.10 19.37 12.48
N HIS A 135 18.15 18.53 12.57
CA HIS A 135 19.22 18.47 11.58
C HIS A 135 18.80 17.77 10.28
N LEU A 136 17.59 17.20 10.23
CA LEU A 136 17.02 16.53 9.07
C LEU A 136 15.81 17.29 8.50
N ASP A 137 15.81 17.54 7.19
CA ASP A 137 14.58 17.87 6.44
C ASP A 137 13.77 16.58 6.23
N THR A 138 12.93 16.28 7.22
CA THR A 138 12.19 15.01 7.30
C THR A 138 10.79 15.14 6.70
N ARG A 139 10.43 14.22 5.82
CA ARG A 139 9.04 14.02 5.36
C ARG A 139 8.51 12.69 5.83
N VAL A 140 7.24 12.64 6.22
CA VAL A 140 6.54 11.39 6.53
C VAL A 140 5.68 11.01 5.34
N ALA A 141 5.93 9.82 4.78
CA ALA A 141 5.10 9.27 3.71
C ALA A 141 3.74 8.81 4.24
N ALA A 142 2.78 8.61 3.34
CA ALA A 142 1.54 7.93 3.69
C ALA A 142 1.81 6.50 4.20
N PRO A 143 0.97 5.96 5.09
CA PRO A 143 1.03 4.55 5.44
C PRO A 143 0.78 3.67 4.20
N LEU A 144 1.13 2.38 4.30
CA LEU A 144 0.97 1.42 3.19
C LEU A 144 -0.48 1.25 2.74
N GLY A 145 -1.43 1.38 3.66
CA GLY A 145 -2.85 1.16 3.39
C GLY A 145 -3.71 2.40 3.66
N PRO A 146 -4.87 2.51 2.98
CA PRO A 146 -5.43 1.60 1.97
C PRO A 146 -4.75 1.74 0.61
N HIS A 147 -4.44 0.63 -0.07
CA HIS A 147 -3.82 0.66 -1.41
C HIS A 147 -4.24 -0.55 -2.26
N PRO A 148 -4.49 -0.40 -3.59
CA PRO A 148 -4.89 -1.50 -4.46
C PRO A 148 -3.97 -2.72 -4.42
N LEU A 149 -2.64 -2.52 -4.38
CA LEU A 149 -1.67 -3.63 -4.29
C LEU A 149 -1.79 -4.46 -3.01
N LEU A 150 -2.27 -3.88 -1.90
CA LEU A 150 -2.58 -4.65 -0.69
C LEU A 150 -3.82 -5.52 -0.90
N VAL A 151 -4.82 -5.01 -1.63
CA VAL A 151 -6.00 -5.78 -2.00
C VAL A 151 -5.62 -6.93 -2.93
N ASP A 152 -4.76 -6.69 -3.93
CA ASP A 152 -4.24 -7.75 -4.81
C ASP A 152 -3.52 -8.84 -4.00
N GLY A 153 -2.63 -8.45 -3.09
CA GLY A 153 -1.95 -9.41 -2.21
C GLY A 153 -2.92 -10.21 -1.33
N LEU A 154 -4.00 -9.59 -0.83
CA LEU A 154 -5.03 -10.29 -0.07
C LEU A 154 -5.82 -11.29 -0.94
N VAL A 155 -6.13 -10.92 -2.19
CA VAL A 155 -6.78 -11.82 -3.16
C VAL A 155 -5.89 -13.03 -3.44
N ASP A 156 -4.59 -12.82 -3.68
CA ASP A 156 -3.64 -13.90 -3.94
C ASP A 156 -3.54 -14.88 -2.75
N ARG A 157 -3.42 -14.35 -1.52
CA ARG A 157 -3.38 -15.19 -0.31
C ARG A 157 -4.67 -15.98 -0.11
N LEU A 158 -5.83 -15.35 -0.35
CA LEU A 158 -7.12 -16.05 -0.26
C LEU A 158 -7.26 -17.12 -1.34
N ALA A 159 -6.75 -16.88 -2.54
CA ALA A 159 -6.75 -17.87 -3.62
C ALA A 159 -5.89 -19.09 -3.28
N GLU A 160 -4.67 -18.88 -2.77
CA GLU A 160 -3.78 -19.94 -2.27
C GLU A 160 -4.44 -20.76 -1.16
N ALA A 161 -5.22 -20.10 -0.31
CA ALA A 161 -5.93 -20.75 0.79
C ALA A 161 -7.22 -21.49 0.32
N GLY A 162 -7.60 -21.39 -0.96
CA GLY A 162 -8.74 -22.11 -1.54
C GLY A 162 -10.02 -21.28 -1.71
N LEU A 163 -9.93 -19.95 -1.60
CA LEU A 163 -10.98 -19.00 -1.93
C LEU A 163 -10.56 -18.09 -3.10
N PRO A 164 -10.43 -18.62 -4.34
CA PRO A 164 -10.06 -17.79 -5.48
C PRO A 164 -11.20 -16.84 -5.85
N ALA A 165 -10.85 -15.68 -6.41
CA ALA A 165 -11.83 -14.79 -7.02
C ALA A 165 -12.61 -15.54 -8.11
N SER A 166 -13.93 -15.37 -8.18
CA SER A 166 -14.74 -16.09 -9.16
C SER A 166 -15.83 -15.20 -9.75
N ALA A 167 -16.04 -15.33 -11.06
CA ALA A 167 -17.12 -14.66 -11.77
C ALA A 167 -18.52 -15.16 -11.36
N ARG A 168 -18.61 -16.37 -10.77
CA ARG A 168 -19.88 -16.92 -10.28
C ARG A 168 -20.13 -16.51 -8.82
N PRO A 169 -21.34 -16.05 -8.46
CA PRO A 169 -21.67 -15.68 -7.09
C PRO A 169 -21.56 -16.88 -6.15
N ARG A 170 -20.67 -16.80 -5.14
CA ARG A 170 -20.62 -17.75 -4.02
C ARG A 170 -21.53 -17.27 -2.91
N ARG A 171 -22.79 -17.71 -2.96
CA ARG A 171 -23.85 -17.26 -2.04
C ARG A 171 -23.64 -17.72 -0.59
N ASP A 172 -22.80 -18.73 -0.38
CA ASP A 172 -22.47 -19.31 0.92
C ASP A 172 -21.11 -18.85 1.47
N ALA A 173 -20.34 -18.06 0.70
CA ALA A 173 -19.01 -17.60 1.08
C ALA A 173 -19.01 -16.18 1.64
N GLY A 174 -18.01 -15.90 2.48
CA GLY A 174 -17.71 -14.57 3.01
C GLY A 174 -16.28 -14.51 3.54
N VAL A 175 -15.77 -13.31 3.76
CA VAL A 175 -14.43 -13.08 4.29
C VAL A 175 -14.47 -12.17 5.50
N VAL A 176 -13.64 -12.45 6.49
CA VAL A 176 -13.32 -11.50 7.55
C VAL A 176 -11.94 -10.92 7.27
N LEU A 177 -11.85 -9.60 7.08
CA LEU A 177 -10.57 -8.92 7.03
C LEU A 177 -10.13 -8.63 8.46
N ALA A 178 -9.18 -9.41 8.97
CA ALA A 178 -8.69 -9.29 10.35
C ALA A 178 -7.53 -8.31 10.43
N ALA A 179 -7.70 -7.23 11.19
CA ALA A 179 -6.69 -6.20 11.42
C ALA A 179 -6.41 -6.02 12.92
N ALA A 180 -5.33 -5.31 13.27
CA ALA A 180 -4.99 -5.04 14.67
C ALA A 180 -6.07 -4.22 15.40
N GLY A 181 -6.65 -3.25 14.69
CA GLY A 181 -7.61 -2.27 15.22
C GLY A 181 -6.94 -1.00 15.73
N SER A 182 -7.75 0.05 15.82
CA SER A 182 -7.30 1.41 16.15
C SER A 182 -8.40 2.13 16.94
N ARG A 183 -8.01 2.98 17.88
CA ARG A 183 -8.94 3.94 18.51
C ARG A 183 -9.12 5.21 17.65
N ASP A 184 -8.17 5.45 16.74
CA ASP A 184 -8.27 6.53 15.78
C ASP A 184 -9.31 6.18 14.70
N PRO A 185 -10.32 7.04 14.47
CA PRO A 185 -11.38 6.77 13.49
C PRO A 185 -10.86 6.66 12.05
N ASP A 186 -9.78 7.33 11.67
CA ASP A 186 -9.24 7.25 10.31
C ASP A 186 -8.59 5.89 10.05
N GLY A 187 -7.89 5.33 11.04
CA GLY A 187 -7.37 3.96 10.94
C GLY A 187 -8.48 2.91 10.78
N LEU A 188 -9.65 3.15 11.40
CA LEU A 188 -10.82 2.29 11.21
C LEU A 188 -11.46 2.49 9.84
N ALA A 189 -11.58 3.74 9.38
CA ALA A 189 -12.07 4.06 8.06
C ALA A 189 -11.20 3.41 6.96
N ASP A 190 -9.88 3.49 7.11
CA ASP A 190 -8.92 2.87 6.19
C ASP A 190 -9.10 1.35 6.12
N THR A 191 -9.22 0.67 7.26
CA THR A 191 -9.44 -0.78 7.28
C THR A 191 -10.77 -1.15 6.62
N ARG A 192 -11.83 -0.36 6.86
CA ARG A 192 -13.15 -0.58 6.23
C ARG A 192 -13.10 -0.32 4.73
N ALA A 193 -12.33 0.66 4.27
CA ALA A 193 -12.12 0.92 2.86
C ALA A 193 -11.40 -0.24 2.17
N THR A 194 -10.34 -0.79 2.79
CA THR A 194 -9.68 -2.02 2.29
C THR A 194 -10.65 -3.20 2.23
N ALA A 195 -11.49 -3.38 3.25
CA ALA A 195 -12.50 -4.45 3.26
C ALA A 195 -13.52 -4.29 2.11
N ALA A 196 -14.00 -3.06 1.86
CA ALA A 196 -14.91 -2.79 0.76
C ALA A 196 -14.26 -3.08 -0.60
N ALA A 197 -13.04 -2.59 -0.83
CA ALA A 197 -12.30 -2.86 -2.06
C ALA A 197 -12.02 -4.36 -2.26
N LEU A 198 -11.74 -5.09 -1.19
CA LEU A 198 -11.58 -6.55 -1.26
C LEU A 198 -12.90 -7.25 -1.59
N ALA A 199 -14.03 -6.76 -1.07
CA ALA A 199 -15.35 -7.32 -1.38
C ALA A 199 -15.67 -7.16 -2.87
N ASP A 200 -15.41 -5.98 -3.42
CA ASP A 200 -15.61 -5.69 -4.85
C ASP A 200 -14.75 -6.63 -5.72
N ARG A 201 -13.50 -6.87 -5.32
CA ARG A 201 -12.58 -7.76 -6.07
C ARG A 201 -12.94 -9.24 -5.98
N LEU A 202 -13.46 -9.70 -4.85
CA LEU A 202 -13.80 -11.12 -4.64
C LEU A 202 -15.23 -11.47 -5.07
N GLY A 203 -16.15 -10.50 -5.13
CA GLY A 203 -17.57 -10.74 -5.36
C GLY A 203 -18.27 -11.45 -4.19
N VAL A 204 -17.70 -11.38 -2.97
CA VAL A 204 -18.28 -11.93 -1.74
C VAL A 204 -18.25 -10.88 -0.62
N PRO A 205 -19.16 -10.95 0.37
CA PRO A 205 -19.13 -10.03 1.50
C PRO A 205 -17.81 -10.12 2.27
N VAL A 206 -17.19 -8.97 2.53
CA VAL A 206 -16.01 -8.85 3.40
C VAL A 206 -16.39 -8.00 4.62
N VAL A 207 -16.12 -8.50 5.82
CA VAL A 207 -16.35 -7.79 7.08
C VAL A 207 -15.01 -7.42 7.70
N ALA A 208 -14.76 -6.13 7.89
CA ALA A 208 -13.62 -5.68 8.70
C ALA A 208 -13.83 -6.09 10.16
N ALA A 209 -12.82 -6.73 10.75
CA ALA A 209 -12.82 -7.13 12.15
C ALA A 209 -11.47 -6.88 12.79
N PHE A 210 -11.47 -6.70 14.11
CA PHE A 210 -10.33 -6.17 14.83
C PHE A 210 -9.90 -7.10 15.96
N ALA A 211 -8.60 -7.33 16.07
CA ALA A 211 -8.01 -8.10 17.16
C ALA A 211 -8.01 -7.32 18.49
N SER A 212 -8.04 -5.99 18.41
CA SER A 212 -8.03 -5.09 19.57
C SER A 212 -8.66 -3.74 19.25
N ALA A 213 -8.87 -2.90 20.27
CA ALA A 213 -9.19 -1.47 20.20
C ALA A 213 -10.49 -1.06 19.47
N ALA A 214 -11.13 -1.95 18.72
CA ALA A 214 -12.33 -1.67 17.95
C ALA A 214 -13.20 -2.93 17.80
N ALA A 215 -14.44 -2.71 17.34
CA ALA A 215 -15.42 -3.76 17.10
C ALA A 215 -15.83 -3.77 15.61
N PRO A 216 -16.28 -4.92 15.08
CA PRO A 216 -16.43 -6.22 15.77
C PRO A 216 -15.09 -6.97 15.93
N SER A 217 -15.05 -7.93 16.86
CA SER A 217 -13.95 -8.90 16.93
C SER A 217 -14.04 -9.94 15.82
N VAL A 218 -12.93 -10.62 15.49
CA VAL A 218 -12.90 -11.67 14.45
C VAL A 218 -13.97 -12.75 14.69
N PRO A 219 -14.12 -13.33 15.91
CA PRO A 219 -15.20 -14.30 16.17
C PRO A 219 -16.61 -13.71 16.00
N ALA A 220 -16.82 -12.44 16.35
CA ALA A 220 -18.12 -11.79 16.18
C ALA A 220 -18.45 -11.57 14.70
N ALA A 221 -17.47 -11.19 13.88
CA ALA A 221 -17.63 -11.05 12.44
C ALA A 221 -17.93 -12.40 11.75
N LEU A 222 -17.28 -13.48 12.17
CA LEU A 222 -17.58 -14.84 11.70
C LEU A 222 -19.01 -15.26 12.03
N ARG A 223 -19.48 -15.04 13.26
CA ARG A 223 -20.88 -15.29 13.64
C ARG A 223 -21.86 -14.45 12.82
N HIS A 224 -21.51 -13.19 12.56
CA HIS A 224 -22.33 -12.30 11.74
C HIS A 224 -22.48 -12.78 10.29
N LEU A 225 -21.40 -13.31 9.70
CA LEU A 225 -21.42 -13.93 8.38
C LEU A 225 -22.26 -15.21 8.38
N ALA A 226 -22.07 -16.09 9.37
CA ALA A 226 -22.85 -17.32 9.51
C ALA A 226 -24.35 -17.06 9.65
N ALA A 227 -24.75 -16.05 10.44
CA ALA A 227 -26.15 -15.64 10.59
C ALA A 227 -26.78 -15.10 9.28
N ARG A 228 -25.97 -14.77 8.27
CA ARG A 228 -26.40 -14.37 6.91
C ARG A 228 -26.28 -15.51 5.88
N GLY A 229 -26.17 -16.75 6.34
CA GLY A 229 -26.04 -17.93 5.49
C GLY A 229 -24.65 -18.11 4.89
N ARG A 230 -23.63 -17.39 5.36
CA ARG A 230 -22.25 -17.48 4.85
C ARG A 230 -21.44 -18.47 5.68
N HIS A 231 -21.64 -19.76 5.40
CA HIS A 231 -21.03 -20.85 6.17
C HIS A 231 -19.61 -21.21 5.70
N ARG A 232 -19.18 -20.73 4.52
CA ARG A 232 -17.80 -20.87 4.02
C ARG A 232 -17.03 -19.56 4.21
N ALA A 233 -16.68 -19.26 5.44
CA ALA A 233 -15.94 -18.06 5.79
C ALA A 233 -14.41 -18.29 5.77
N ALA A 234 -13.66 -17.36 5.20
CA ALA A 234 -12.20 -17.29 5.31
C ALA A 234 -11.78 -16.06 6.15
N VAL A 235 -10.62 -16.12 6.79
CA VAL A 235 -10.04 -14.99 7.52
C VAL A 235 -8.84 -14.46 6.76
N ALA A 236 -8.95 -13.27 6.18
CA ALA A 236 -7.84 -12.59 5.52
C ALA A 236 -7.00 -11.82 6.55
N SER A 237 -5.76 -12.26 6.75
CA SER A 237 -4.80 -11.67 7.68
C SER A 237 -4.27 -10.33 7.15
N TYR A 238 -4.69 -9.20 7.75
CA TYR A 238 -4.26 -7.86 7.37
C TYR A 238 -3.31 -7.26 8.42
N PHE A 239 -2.11 -7.85 8.45
CA PHE A 239 -1.00 -7.47 9.32
C PHE A 239 0.29 -7.42 8.50
N THR A 240 1.22 -6.54 8.85
CA THR A 240 2.49 -6.40 8.12
C THR A 240 3.48 -7.54 8.38
N ALA A 241 3.31 -8.28 9.48
CA ALA A 241 4.15 -9.40 9.85
C ALA A 241 3.42 -10.36 10.81
N PRO A 242 3.95 -11.58 11.01
CA PRO A 242 3.47 -12.47 12.07
C PRO A 242 3.54 -11.81 13.45
N GLY A 243 2.67 -12.24 14.36
CA GLY A 243 2.63 -11.75 15.73
C GLY A 243 1.37 -12.20 16.46
N ARG A 244 1.20 -11.73 17.70
CA ARG A 244 0.08 -12.14 18.57
C ARG A 244 -1.29 -11.94 17.91
N PHE A 245 -1.54 -10.78 17.30
CA PHE A 245 -2.84 -10.49 16.68
C PHE A 245 -3.11 -11.33 15.43
N ALA A 246 -2.10 -11.56 14.60
CA ALA A 246 -2.21 -12.46 13.46
C ALA A 246 -2.52 -13.89 13.93
N ALA A 247 -1.79 -14.39 14.94
CA ALA A 247 -2.01 -15.72 15.51
C ALA A 247 -3.41 -15.86 16.14
N GLN A 248 -3.86 -14.87 16.91
CA GLN A 248 -5.21 -14.84 17.49
C GLN A 248 -6.31 -14.84 16.41
N SER A 249 -6.10 -14.09 15.32
CA SER A 249 -7.07 -14.02 14.22
C SER A 249 -7.14 -15.34 13.46
N SER A 250 -5.98 -15.96 13.20
CA SER A 250 -5.89 -17.27 12.56
C SER A 250 -6.52 -18.38 13.42
N ALA A 251 -6.28 -18.38 14.74
CA ALA A 251 -6.89 -19.36 15.65
C ALA A 251 -8.43 -19.28 15.73
N ALA A 252 -9.02 -18.13 15.34
CA ALA A 252 -10.46 -17.97 15.27
C ALA A 252 -11.06 -18.46 13.94
N ALA A 253 -10.24 -18.77 12.93
CA ALA A 253 -10.71 -19.18 11.62
C ALA A 253 -11.27 -20.63 11.65
N PRO A 254 -12.49 -20.86 11.12
CA PRO A 254 -13.12 -22.19 11.14
C PRO A 254 -12.60 -23.13 10.03
N GLY A 255 -11.53 -22.78 9.32
CA GLY A 255 -11.02 -23.52 8.16
C GLY A 255 -9.91 -22.77 7.42
N ILE A 256 -10.24 -22.22 6.25
CA ILE A 256 -9.31 -21.51 5.35
C ILE A 256 -8.78 -20.22 6.02
N ALA A 257 -7.48 -20.19 6.32
CA ALA A 257 -6.78 -19.07 6.96
C ALA A 257 -5.45 -18.78 6.26
#